data_AF-G1KJ58-F1
#
_entry.id   AF-G1KJ58-F1
#
_cell.length_a   1.000
_cell.length_b   1.000
_cell.length_c   1.000
_cell.angle_alpha   90.00
_cell.angle_beta   90.00
_cell.angle_gamma   90.00
#
_symmetry.space_group_name_H-M   'P 1'
#
loop_
_entity.id
_entity.type
_entity.pdbx_description
1 polymer ?
#
loop_
_entity_poly.entity_id
_entity_poly.type
_entity_poly.pdbx_seq_one_letter_code
_entity_poly.pdbx_strand_id
1 'polypeptide(L)'
;MEEAPTMTTTSEGTFCLHQVTVTESSEDDYQYEEVPGDDDFSVQEGDEDLAKALHTMQEQTVDAQIMAQRPGQIAKHPLSETPEIVDDFLCNFLIRMGMNRTLDCFQTEWYELMQRGMLEPKDIGFVPDAYTCNQQLERENKCLRKEMESYKFAANKAKETLVKLQKERDFHRMHHKRVVQEKNRLINDIKRLKAHYASYEPMLRQLKLKYEHLLREKVLTSLERDRVVGEITGLQATLQRLECGSNIHIPVSRAGHRCERDERLEGPSQRALREAKDQNMYSGVHPYDPAKDPSKQMGKRFPKV
;
A
#
# COMPACT_ATOMS: atom_id res chain seq x y z
N MET A 1 -62.90 -51.96 -18.55
CA MET A 1 -61.78 -52.55 -17.80
C MET A 1 -60.96 -51.40 -17.27
N GLU A 2 -61.21 -51.12 -15.99
CA GLU A 2 -60.24 -50.94 -14.90
C GLU A 2 -58.77 -50.56 -15.14
N GLU A 3 -58.34 -49.74 -14.18
CA GLU A 3 -57.04 -49.67 -13.50
C GLU A 3 -55.93 -48.74 -14.01
N ALA A 4 -55.94 -47.56 -13.36
CA ALA A 4 -54.97 -47.10 -12.37
C ALA A 4 -53.69 -46.34 -12.81
N PRO A 5 -53.37 -45.22 -12.11
CA PRO A 5 -52.21 -44.37 -12.36
C PRO A 5 -51.01 -44.76 -11.47
N THR A 6 -49.79 -44.50 -11.91
CA THR A 6 -48.61 -44.64 -11.05
C THR A 6 -47.58 -43.54 -11.26
N MET A 7 -47.31 -42.87 -10.12
CA MET A 7 -45.98 -42.56 -9.59
C MET A 7 -45.24 -41.34 -10.17
N THR A 8 -45.45 -40.24 -9.44
CA THR A 8 -44.39 -39.37 -8.88
C THR A 8 -42.97 -39.85 -9.13
N THR A 9 -42.26 -39.15 -10.01
CA THR A 9 -40.80 -39.17 -10.01
C THR A 9 -40.28 -37.88 -9.38
N THR A 10 -39.53 -38.11 -8.33
CA THR A 10 -38.76 -37.19 -7.52
C THR A 10 -37.99 -36.22 -8.41
N SER A 11 -38.29 -34.92 -8.26
CA SER A 11 -37.50 -33.84 -8.85
C SER A 11 -36.10 -33.88 -8.22
N GLU A 12 -35.16 -34.54 -8.91
CA GLU A 12 -33.73 -34.46 -8.64
C GLU A 12 -33.30 -32.98 -8.60
N GLY A 13 -32.79 -32.54 -7.46
CA GLY A 13 -32.27 -31.19 -7.29
C GLY A 13 -31.11 -30.96 -8.25
N THR A 14 -31.36 -30.17 -9.29
CA THR A 14 -30.33 -29.78 -10.26
C THR A 14 -29.35 -28.82 -9.59
N PHE A 15 -28.21 -29.34 -9.13
CA PHE A 15 -27.11 -28.51 -8.64
C PHE A 15 -26.46 -27.79 -9.83
N CYS A 16 -26.68 -26.48 -9.93
CA CYS A 16 -26.02 -25.65 -10.92
C CYS A 16 -24.65 -25.22 -10.38
N LEU A 17 -23.57 -25.83 -10.85
CA LEU A 17 -22.23 -25.27 -10.68
C LEU A 17 -22.14 -24.02 -11.56
N HIS A 18 -22.17 -22.85 -10.92
CA HIS A 18 -21.89 -21.60 -11.61
C HIS A 18 -20.41 -21.58 -11.97
N GLN A 19 -20.12 -21.83 -13.26
CA GLN A 19 -18.77 -21.67 -13.81
C GLN A 19 -18.38 -20.19 -13.71
N VAL A 20 -17.71 -19.82 -12.63
CA VAL A 20 -17.03 -18.53 -12.54
C VAL A 20 -15.82 -18.62 -13.46
N THR A 21 -16.01 -18.23 -14.71
CA THR A 21 -14.88 -17.87 -15.57
C THR A 21 -14.22 -16.66 -14.93
N VAL A 22 -13.18 -16.91 -14.13
CA VAL A 22 -12.18 -15.89 -13.84
C VAL A 22 -11.62 -15.54 -15.20
N THR A 23 -11.97 -14.36 -15.71
CA THR A 23 -11.28 -13.81 -16.86
C THR A 23 -9.84 -13.61 -16.42
N GLU A 24 -8.98 -14.57 -16.77
CA GLU A 24 -7.54 -14.41 -16.77
C GLU A 24 -7.26 -13.26 -17.74
N SER A 25 -7.25 -12.05 -17.18
CA SER A 25 -6.95 -10.84 -17.92
C SER A 25 -5.46 -10.83 -18.19
N SER A 26 -5.05 -11.56 -19.23
CA SER A 26 -3.75 -11.56 -19.88
C SER A 26 -2.59 -11.57 -18.88
N GLU A 27 -1.97 -12.74 -18.69
CA GLU A 27 -0.59 -12.80 -18.18
C GLU A 27 0.23 -11.69 -18.85
N ASP A 28 0.64 -10.74 -18.03
CA ASP A 28 1.54 -9.65 -18.38
C ASP A 28 2.91 -10.22 -18.05
N ASP A 29 3.72 -10.53 -19.06
CA ASP A 29 5.06 -11.15 -19.01
C ASP A 29 6.11 -10.39 -18.17
N TYR A 30 5.69 -9.42 -17.34
CA TYR A 30 6.58 -8.61 -16.54
C TYR A 30 6.82 -9.23 -15.18
N GLN A 31 7.99 -9.88 -15.07
CA GLN A 31 8.59 -10.33 -13.83
C GLN A 31 8.72 -9.15 -12.86
N TYR A 32 8.13 -9.28 -11.68
CA TYR A 32 8.37 -8.36 -10.57
C TYR A 32 9.84 -8.54 -10.15
N GLU A 33 10.67 -7.56 -10.48
CA GLU A 33 12.04 -7.50 -10.02
C GLU A 33 12.00 -7.19 -8.51
N GLU A 34 12.36 -8.19 -7.69
CA GLU A 34 12.58 -7.99 -6.26
C GLU A 34 13.61 -6.88 -6.10
N VAL A 35 13.20 -5.78 -5.47
CA VAL A 35 14.13 -4.73 -5.05
C VAL A 35 15.12 -5.42 -4.12
N PRO A 36 16.44 -5.39 -4.39
CA PRO A 36 17.43 -5.93 -3.47
C PRO A 36 17.12 -5.35 -2.10
N GLY A 37 17.01 -6.23 -1.09
CA GLY A 37 16.96 -5.78 0.29
C GLY A 37 18.24 -5.00 0.54
N ASP A 38 18.20 -3.68 0.39
CA ASP A 38 19.20 -2.81 0.97
C ASP A 38 19.06 -3.03 2.48
N ASP A 39 19.94 -3.90 2.97
CA ASP A 39 20.09 -4.48 4.31
C ASP A 39 20.38 -3.43 5.41
N ASP A 40 19.92 -2.18 5.25
CA ASP A 40 20.24 -1.06 6.15
C ASP A 40 19.01 -0.28 6.67
N PHE A 41 17.81 -0.83 6.48
CA PHE A 41 16.65 -0.44 7.27
C PHE A 41 16.28 -1.58 8.21
N SER A 42 17.05 -1.73 9.29
CA SER A 42 16.60 -2.48 10.46
C SER A 42 15.39 -1.74 11.07
N VAL A 43 14.20 -1.99 10.53
CA VAL A 43 12.98 -1.87 11.33
C VAL A 43 13.22 -2.82 12.50
N GLN A 44 13.24 -2.26 13.70
CA GLN A 44 13.35 -3.00 14.94
C GLN A 44 12.10 -3.88 15.01
N GLU A 45 12.21 -5.07 14.43
CA GLU A 45 11.26 -6.15 14.50
C GLU A 45 11.22 -6.52 15.97
N GLY A 46 10.23 -5.97 16.67
CA GLY A 46 10.04 -6.22 18.09
C GLY A 46 9.98 -7.72 18.28
N ASP A 47 10.89 -8.22 19.10
CA ASP A 47 11.12 -9.60 19.51
C ASP A 47 9.81 -10.42 19.66
N GLU A 48 9.27 -10.92 18.55
CA GLU A 48 8.46 -12.12 18.55
C GLU A 48 9.42 -13.30 18.52
N ASP A 49 10.00 -13.52 19.69
CA ASP A 49 10.97 -14.55 20.03
C ASP A 49 10.53 -15.90 19.43
N LEU A 50 11.21 -16.33 18.36
CA LEU A 50 11.00 -17.61 17.68
C LEU A 50 11.00 -18.78 18.68
N ALA A 51 11.76 -18.65 19.77
CA ALA A 51 11.77 -19.61 20.86
C ALA A 51 10.40 -19.72 21.54
N LYS A 52 9.67 -18.61 21.71
CA LYS A 52 8.31 -18.58 22.26
C LYS A 52 7.31 -19.24 21.32
N ALA A 53 7.42 -19.02 20.01
CA ALA A 53 6.58 -19.69 19.02
C ALA A 53 6.80 -21.22 19.04
N LEU A 54 8.07 -21.66 19.06
CA LEU A 54 8.42 -23.08 19.18
C LEU A 54 7.95 -23.67 20.52
N HIS A 55 8.04 -22.93 21.62
CA HIS A 55 7.52 -23.36 22.92
C HIS A 55 6.00 -23.53 22.90
N THR A 56 5.27 -22.59 22.30
CA THR A 56 3.80 -22.70 22.18
C THR A 56 3.38 -23.86 21.27
N MET A 57 4.12 -24.13 20.19
CA MET A 57 3.86 -25.31 19.35
C MET A 57 4.14 -26.60 20.11
N GLN A 58 5.24 -26.67 20.86
CA GLN A 58 5.57 -27.84 21.68
C GLN A 58 4.49 -28.06 22.76
N GLU A 59 4.07 -27.00 23.44
CA GLU A 59 3.03 -27.04 24.47
C GLU A 59 1.67 -27.46 23.90
N GLN A 60 1.29 -26.96 22.72
CA GLN A 60 0.09 -27.41 22.00
C GLN A 60 0.18 -28.88 21.56
N THR A 61 1.36 -29.35 21.19
CA THR A 61 1.58 -30.75 20.80
C THR A 61 1.49 -31.68 22.02
N VAL A 62 2.03 -31.24 23.16
CA VAL A 62 1.93 -31.94 24.45
C VAL A 62 0.49 -31.95 24.95
N ASP A 63 -0.23 -30.83 24.87
CA ASP A 63 -1.65 -30.76 25.22
C ASP A 63 -2.51 -31.66 24.31
N ALA A 64 -2.23 -31.70 23.00
CA ALA A 64 -2.90 -32.61 22.09
C ALA A 64 -2.61 -34.09 22.44
N GLN A 65 -1.38 -34.41 22.87
CA GLN A 65 -1.03 -35.74 23.35
C GLN A 65 -1.67 -36.10 24.69
N ILE A 66 -1.76 -35.15 25.62
CA ILE A 66 -2.44 -35.34 26.92
C ILE A 66 -3.96 -35.51 26.71
N MET A 67 -4.55 -34.76 25.78
CA MET A 67 -5.95 -34.94 25.39
C MET A 67 -6.18 -36.28 24.68
N ALA A 68 -5.24 -36.74 23.85
CA ALA A 68 -5.31 -38.05 23.19
C ALA A 68 -5.09 -39.23 24.15
N GLN A 69 -4.32 -39.04 25.23
CA GLN A 69 -4.02 -40.07 26.23
C GLN A 69 -4.99 -40.08 27.42
N ARG A 70 -5.95 -39.15 27.51
CA ARG A 70 -6.96 -39.14 28.57
C ARG A 70 -7.84 -40.39 28.43
N PRO A 71 -7.77 -41.38 29.35
CA PRO A 71 -8.73 -42.47 29.39
C PRO A 71 -10.00 -41.90 30.00
N GLY A 72 -10.82 -41.32 29.14
CA GLY A 72 -12.11 -40.71 29.48
C GLY A 72 -13.12 -40.88 28.36
N GLN A 73 -12.88 -41.83 27.44
CA GLN A 73 -13.99 -42.53 26.84
C GLN A 73 -14.65 -43.32 27.97
N ILE A 74 -15.73 -42.76 28.52
CA ILE A 74 -16.93 -43.56 28.64
C ILE A 74 -17.13 -44.07 27.22
N ALA A 75 -16.56 -45.25 26.93
CA ALA A 75 -17.07 -46.09 25.89
C ALA A 75 -18.56 -46.17 26.24
N LYS A 76 -19.36 -45.35 25.57
CA LYS A 76 -20.71 -45.76 25.27
C LYS A 76 -20.45 -47.06 24.54
N HIS A 77 -20.52 -48.16 25.29
CA HIS A 77 -20.97 -49.41 24.72
C HIS A 77 -22.02 -48.99 23.69
N PRO A 78 -21.94 -49.43 22.43
CA PRO A 78 -23.13 -49.39 21.62
C PRO A 78 -24.14 -50.11 22.50
N LEU A 79 -25.03 -49.34 23.11
CA LEU A 79 -26.14 -49.88 23.86
C LEU A 79 -26.75 -50.74 22.78
N SER A 80 -26.62 -52.06 22.92
CA SER A 80 -27.35 -53.00 22.10
C SER A 80 -28.73 -52.38 21.99
N GLU A 81 -29.14 -52.01 20.78
CA GLU A 81 -30.46 -51.47 20.47
C GLU A 81 -31.43 -52.57 20.88
N THR A 82 -31.66 -52.64 22.19
CA THR A 82 -32.66 -53.46 22.82
C THR A 82 -33.88 -52.69 22.44
N PRO A 83 -34.70 -53.24 21.53
CA PRO A 83 -35.70 -52.42 20.88
C PRO A 83 -36.58 -51.81 21.98
N GLU A 84 -36.82 -50.50 21.90
CA GLU A 84 -37.60 -49.79 22.92
C GLU A 84 -38.93 -50.53 23.09
N ILE A 85 -39.19 -50.92 24.34
CA ILE A 85 -40.44 -51.56 24.73
C ILE A 85 -41.52 -50.47 24.63
N VAL A 86 -42.73 -50.84 24.20
CA VAL A 86 -43.82 -49.89 23.88
C VAL A 86 -44.16 -48.92 25.03
N ASP A 87 -43.99 -49.34 26.28
CA ASP A 87 -44.21 -48.51 27.46
C ASP A 87 -43.19 -47.38 27.59
N ASP A 88 -41.89 -47.68 27.44
CA ASP A 88 -40.80 -46.69 27.47
C ASP A 88 -40.98 -45.64 26.36
N PHE A 89 -41.34 -46.07 25.15
CA PHE A 89 -41.62 -45.15 24.04
C PHE A 89 -42.80 -44.23 24.32
N LEU A 90 -43.93 -44.76 24.81
CA LEU A 90 -45.12 -43.95 25.12
C LEU A 90 -44.82 -42.96 26.25
N CYS A 91 -44.11 -43.39 27.29
CA CYS A 91 -43.67 -42.51 28.36
C CYS A 91 -42.76 -41.40 27.84
N ASN A 92 -41.72 -41.74 27.07
CA ASN A 92 -40.80 -40.76 26.48
C ASN A 92 -41.52 -39.80 25.52
N PHE A 93 -42.46 -40.30 24.72
CA PHE A 93 -43.27 -39.48 23.81
C PHE A 93 -44.14 -38.48 24.58
N LEU A 94 -44.89 -38.93 25.59
CA LEU A 94 -45.78 -38.07 26.37
C LEU A 94 -45.00 -37.02 27.17
N ILE A 95 -43.83 -37.37 27.71
CA ILE A 95 -42.92 -36.43 28.36
C ILE A 95 -42.43 -35.38 27.36
N ARG A 96 -41.96 -35.79 26.18
CA ARG A 96 -41.43 -34.88 25.16
C ARG A 96 -42.48 -33.93 24.61
N MET A 97 -43.73 -34.39 24.52
CA MET A 97 -44.88 -33.58 24.10
C MET A 97 -45.50 -32.77 25.26
N GLY A 98 -44.98 -32.89 26.49
CA GLY A 98 -45.46 -32.14 27.65
C GLY A 98 -46.82 -32.58 28.20
N MET A 99 -47.28 -33.79 27.87
CA MET A 99 -48.61 -34.33 28.19
C MET A 99 -48.65 -35.05 29.55
N ASN A 100 -48.26 -34.35 30.63
CA ASN A 100 -48.03 -34.95 31.95
C ASN A 100 -49.27 -35.62 32.58
N ARG A 101 -50.48 -35.06 32.39
CA ARG A 101 -51.71 -35.67 32.92
C ARG A 101 -52.04 -36.98 32.22
N THR A 102 -51.82 -37.05 30.91
CA THR A 102 -52.04 -38.26 30.12
C THR A 102 -51.01 -39.34 30.47
N LEU A 103 -49.77 -38.94 30.75
CA LEU A 103 -48.73 -39.83 31.25
C LEU A 103 -49.13 -40.46 32.59
N ASP A 104 -49.62 -39.66 33.53
CA ASP A 104 -49.99 -40.12 34.88
C ASP A 104 -51.15 -41.13 34.83
N CYS A 105 -52.18 -40.84 34.03
CA CYS A 105 -53.29 -41.77 33.81
C CYS A 105 -52.81 -43.06 33.13
N PHE A 106 -51.99 -42.94 32.07
CA PHE A 106 -51.45 -44.07 31.34
C PHE A 106 -50.62 -44.99 32.25
N GLN A 107 -49.69 -44.44 33.03
CA GLN A 107 -48.86 -45.21 33.95
C GLN A 107 -49.72 -45.94 34.99
N THR A 108 -50.70 -45.24 35.58
CA THR A 108 -51.59 -45.83 36.59
C THR A 108 -52.38 -47.01 36.03
N GLU A 109 -53.02 -46.85 34.88
CA GLU A 109 -53.78 -47.92 34.22
C GLU A 109 -52.87 -49.07 33.78
N TRP A 110 -51.70 -48.75 33.23
CA TRP A 110 -50.72 -49.74 32.76
C TRP A 110 -50.22 -50.65 33.89
N TYR A 111 -49.84 -50.08 35.03
CA TYR A 111 -49.43 -50.87 36.20
C TYR A 111 -50.58 -51.67 36.81
N GLU A 112 -51.81 -51.15 36.77
CA GLU A 112 -53.00 -51.87 37.25
C GLU A 112 -53.31 -53.10 36.39
N LEU A 113 -53.23 -52.98 35.06
CA LEU A 113 -53.44 -54.12 34.16
C LEU A 113 -52.33 -55.18 34.31
N MET A 114 -51.08 -54.76 34.53
CA MET A 114 -49.96 -55.66 34.76
C MET A 114 -50.11 -56.44 36.07
N GLN A 115 -50.54 -55.79 37.16
CA GLN A 115 -50.79 -56.45 38.45
C GLN A 115 -51.95 -57.44 38.40
N ARG A 116 -52.96 -57.19 37.56
CA ARG A 116 -54.09 -58.11 37.33
C ARG A 116 -53.74 -59.31 36.45
N GLY A 117 -52.51 -59.38 35.93
CA GLY A 117 -52.06 -60.45 35.02
C GLY A 117 -52.75 -60.41 33.65
N MET A 118 -53.34 -59.26 33.28
CA MET A 118 -54.03 -59.05 31.99
C MET A 118 -53.06 -58.58 30.89
N LEU A 119 -51.82 -58.28 31.27
CA LEU A 119 -50.73 -57.82 30.41
C LEU A 119 -49.46 -58.56 30.86
N GLU A 120 -49.02 -59.55 30.07
CA GLU A 120 -47.74 -60.22 30.30
C GLU A 120 -46.60 -59.44 29.62
N PRO A 121 -45.38 -59.41 30.19
CA PRO A 121 -44.23 -58.75 29.58
C PRO A 121 -43.88 -59.24 28.16
N LYS A 122 -44.37 -60.43 27.79
CA LYS A 122 -44.19 -61.02 26.45
C LYS A 122 -45.19 -60.51 25.42
N ASP A 123 -46.32 -59.95 25.86
CA ASP A 123 -47.36 -59.35 25.00
C ASP A 123 -47.00 -57.91 24.62
N ILE A 124 -45.99 -57.34 25.28
CA ILE A 124 -45.48 -56.00 24.99
C ILE A 124 -44.54 -56.11 23.79
N GLY A 125 -45.07 -55.74 22.63
CA GLY A 125 -44.28 -55.67 21.39
C GLY A 125 -43.18 -54.61 21.46
N PHE A 126 -42.30 -54.64 20.47
CA PHE A 126 -41.29 -53.61 20.25
C PHE A 126 -41.86 -52.46 19.42
N VAL A 127 -41.38 -51.25 19.68
CA VAL A 127 -41.78 -50.06 18.92
C VAL A 127 -41.24 -50.18 17.48
N PRO A 128 -42.06 -49.92 16.44
CA PRO A 128 -41.63 -50.11 15.05
C PRO A 128 -40.40 -49.27 14.67
N ASP A 129 -39.40 -49.95 14.11
CA ASP A 129 -38.12 -49.47 13.57
C ASP A 129 -38.21 -48.14 12.79
N ALA A 130 -39.31 -47.92 12.06
CA ALA A 130 -39.54 -46.69 11.29
C ALA A 130 -39.49 -45.40 12.13
N TYR A 131 -39.91 -45.41 13.41
CA TYR A 131 -39.83 -44.22 14.26
C TYR A 131 -38.39 -43.89 14.66
N THR A 132 -37.63 -44.92 15.06
CA THR A 132 -36.21 -44.79 15.41
C THR A 132 -35.39 -44.37 14.19
N CYS A 133 -35.68 -44.96 13.03
CA CYS A 133 -35.11 -44.56 11.75
C CYS A 133 -35.42 -43.09 11.43
N ASN A 134 -36.66 -42.63 11.60
CA ASN A 134 -37.01 -41.22 11.37
C ASN A 134 -36.28 -40.27 12.33
N GLN A 135 -36.17 -40.60 13.62
CA GLN A 135 -35.37 -39.79 14.56
C GLN A 135 -33.89 -39.76 14.19
N GLN A 136 -33.33 -40.86 13.69
CA GLN A 136 -31.95 -40.92 13.19
C GLN A 136 -31.78 -40.00 11.97
N LEU A 137 -32.69 -40.09 11.00
CA LEU A 137 -32.71 -39.26 9.80
C LEU A 137 -32.90 -37.78 10.11
N GLU A 138 -33.72 -37.42 11.11
CA GLU A 138 -33.88 -36.04 11.58
C GLU A 138 -32.59 -35.49 12.19
N ARG A 139 -31.91 -36.29 13.02
CA ARG A 139 -30.62 -35.91 13.62
C ARG A 139 -29.55 -35.74 12.55
N GLU A 140 -29.49 -36.63 11.58
CA GLU A 140 -28.58 -36.54 10.44
C GLU A 140 -28.88 -35.30 9.58
N ASN A 141 -30.15 -35.07 9.22
CA ASN A 141 -30.56 -33.86 8.48
C ASN A 141 -30.15 -32.58 9.22
N LYS A 142 -30.31 -32.55 10.54
CA LYS A 142 -29.91 -31.40 11.35
C LYS A 142 -28.38 -31.21 11.34
N CYS A 143 -27.61 -32.28 11.38
CA CYS A 143 -26.14 -32.22 11.27
C CYS A 143 -25.72 -31.74 9.88
N LEU A 144 -26.24 -32.35 8.82
CA LEU A 144 -25.95 -31.97 7.43
C LEU A 144 -26.32 -30.52 7.13
N ARG A 145 -27.46 -30.03 7.65
CA ARG A 145 -27.84 -28.61 7.51
C ARG A 145 -26.86 -27.67 8.20
N LYS A 146 -26.35 -28.05 9.37
CA LYS A 146 -25.35 -27.26 10.10
C LYS A 146 -24.01 -27.24 9.36
N GLU A 147 -23.58 -28.38 8.82
CA GLU A 147 -22.38 -28.48 8.00
C GLU A 147 -22.50 -27.66 6.72
N MET A 148 -23.63 -27.76 6.01
CA MET A 148 -23.92 -26.96 4.82
C MET A 148 -23.80 -25.46 5.13
N GLU A 149 -24.38 -24.97 6.23
CA GLU A 149 -24.28 -23.56 6.59
C GLU A 149 -22.84 -23.16 6.97
N SER A 150 -22.10 -24.05 7.63
CA SER A 150 -20.68 -23.85 7.91
C SER A 150 -19.84 -23.73 6.63
N TYR A 151 -20.06 -24.61 5.65
CA TYR A 151 -19.39 -24.55 4.35
C TYR A 151 -19.76 -23.29 3.57
N LYS A 152 -21.03 -22.90 3.59
CA LYS A 152 -21.51 -21.65 2.98
C LYS A 152 -20.85 -20.43 3.61
N PHE A 153 -20.75 -20.40 4.94
CA PHE A 153 -20.05 -19.33 5.66
C PHE A 153 -18.56 -19.27 5.29
N ALA A 154 -17.87 -20.43 5.28
CA ALA A 154 -16.47 -20.51 4.90
C ALA A 154 -16.24 -20.07 3.44
N ALA A 155 -17.10 -20.48 2.51
CA ALA A 155 -17.05 -20.08 1.11
C ALA A 155 -17.27 -18.57 0.92
N ASN A 156 -18.24 -17.99 1.65
CA ASN A 156 -18.48 -16.54 1.62
C ASN A 156 -17.28 -15.76 2.17
N LYS A 157 -16.70 -16.22 3.29
CA LYS A 157 -15.48 -15.62 3.85
C LYS A 157 -14.31 -15.69 2.87
N ALA A 158 -14.10 -16.84 2.23
CA ALA A 158 -13.06 -17.01 1.21
C ALA A 158 -13.28 -16.06 0.01
N LYS A 159 -14.54 -15.94 -0.46
CA LYS A 159 -14.90 -15.00 -1.54
C LYS A 159 -14.60 -13.56 -1.16
N GLU A 160 -14.91 -13.14 0.06
CA GLU A 160 -14.60 -11.79 0.55
C GLU A 160 -13.08 -11.54 0.60
N THR A 161 -12.30 -12.50 1.08
CA THR A 161 -10.83 -12.38 1.11
C THR A 161 -10.25 -12.30 -0.29
N LEU A 162 -10.77 -13.09 -1.24
CA LEU A 162 -10.35 -13.07 -2.64
C LEU A 162 -10.60 -11.71 -3.28
N VAL A 163 -11.77 -11.09 -3.04
CA VAL A 163 -12.06 -9.74 -3.54
C VAL A 163 -11.10 -8.69 -2.95
N LYS A 164 -10.73 -8.81 -1.66
CA LYS A 164 -9.74 -7.91 -1.04
C LYS A 164 -8.36 -8.06 -1.68
N LEU A 165 -7.89 -9.30 -1.86
CA LEU A 165 -6.59 -9.58 -2.48
C LEU A 165 -6.54 -9.12 -3.95
N GLN A 166 -7.64 -9.29 -4.70
CA GLN A 166 -7.74 -8.77 -6.06
C GLN A 166 -7.60 -7.25 -6.12
N LYS A 167 -8.29 -6.53 -5.21
CA LYS A 167 -8.17 -5.07 -5.12
C LYS A 167 -6.75 -4.63 -4.77
N GLU A 168 -6.09 -5.32 -3.84
CA GLU A 168 -4.70 -5.01 -3.46
C GLU A 168 -3.73 -5.26 -4.62
N ARG A 169 -3.85 -6.42 -5.29
CA ARG A 169 -3.11 -6.74 -6.51
C ARG A 169 -3.31 -5.66 -7.58
N ASP A 170 -4.54 -5.24 -7.83
CA ASP A 170 -4.87 -4.23 -8.83
C ASP A 170 -4.32 -2.85 -8.44
N PHE A 171 -4.35 -2.51 -7.15
CA PHE A 171 -3.73 -1.31 -6.60
C PHE A 171 -2.22 -1.30 -6.84
N HIS A 172 -1.52 -2.37 -6.47
CA HIS A 172 -0.08 -2.50 -6.72
C HIS A 172 0.25 -2.45 -8.21
N ARG A 173 -0.53 -3.12 -9.05
CA ARG A 173 -0.33 -3.10 -10.50
C ARG A 173 -0.51 -1.69 -11.07
N MET A 174 -1.55 -0.96 -10.67
CA MET A 174 -1.76 0.43 -11.09
C MET A 174 -0.66 1.36 -10.55
N HIS A 175 -0.26 1.19 -9.30
CA HIS A 175 0.79 1.99 -8.67
C HIS A 175 2.13 1.80 -9.37
N HIS A 176 2.51 0.54 -9.63
CA HIS A 176 3.72 0.22 -10.38
C HIS A 176 3.71 0.86 -11.78
N LYS A 177 2.60 0.73 -12.53
CA LYS A 177 2.45 1.38 -13.85
C LYS A 177 2.64 2.90 -13.77
N ARG A 178 2.10 3.55 -12.74
CA ARG A 178 2.30 4.99 -12.50
C ARG A 178 3.78 5.31 -12.24
N VAL A 179 4.42 4.58 -11.33
CA VAL A 179 5.83 4.79 -10.97
C VAL A 179 6.74 4.60 -12.19
N VAL A 180 6.49 3.59 -13.04
CA VAL A 180 7.25 3.38 -14.28
C VAL A 180 7.06 4.57 -15.24
N GLN A 181 5.85 5.09 -15.38
CA GLN A 181 5.61 6.29 -16.20
C GLN A 181 6.37 7.51 -15.67
N GLU A 182 6.36 7.73 -14.36
CA GLU A 182 7.10 8.82 -13.71
C GLU A 182 8.61 8.65 -13.87
N LYS A 183 9.14 7.43 -13.64
CA LYS A 183 10.54 7.07 -13.89
C LYS A 183 10.94 7.41 -15.31
N ASN A 184 10.14 7.02 -16.30
CA ASN A 184 10.45 7.26 -17.71
C ASN A 184 10.41 8.76 -18.06
N ARG A 185 9.51 9.54 -17.46
CA ARG A 185 9.50 11.01 -17.61
C ARG A 185 10.79 11.62 -17.08
N LEU A 186 11.20 11.26 -15.85
CA LEU A 186 12.43 11.76 -15.24
C LEU A 186 13.68 11.36 -16.04
N ILE A 187 13.74 10.13 -16.55
CA ILE A 187 14.81 9.67 -17.43
C ILE A 187 14.91 10.56 -18.68
N ASN A 188 13.78 10.91 -19.29
CA ASN A 188 13.76 11.77 -20.47
C ASN A 188 14.21 13.20 -20.14
N ASP A 189 13.80 13.74 -19.01
CA ASP A 189 14.26 15.05 -18.54
C ASP A 189 15.76 15.08 -18.28
N ILE A 190 16.31 14.04 -17.64
CA ILE A 190 17.75 13.89 -17.45
C ILE A 190 18.47 13.80 -18.79
N LYS A 191 17.97 13.04 -19.75
CA LYS A 191 18.56 12.95 -21.11
C LYS A 191 18.59 14.31 -21.80
N ARG A 192 17.48 15.06 -21.75
CA ARG A 192 17.38 16.41 -22.31
C ARG A 192 18.36 17.37 -21.63
N LEU A 193 18.47 17.30 -20.31
CA LEU A 193 19.39 18.14 -19.54
C LEU A 193 20.84 17.83 -19.89
N LYS A 194 21.21 16.55 -19.96
CA LYS A 194 22.56 16.11 -20.39
C LYS A 194 22.89 16.62 -21.80
N ALA A 195 21.95 16.52 -22.74
CA ALA A 195 22.14 17.04 -24.09
C ALA A 195 22.35 18.57 -24.11
N HIS A 196 21.58 19.31 -23.31
CA HIS A 196 21.74 20.77 -23.17
C HIS A 196 23.11 21.15 -22.58
N TYR A 197 23.60 20.46 -21.54
CA TYR A 197 24.94 20.70 -21.00
C TYR A 197 26.06 20.31 -21.96
N ALA A 198 25.91 19.21 -22.68
CA ALA A 198 26.84 18.83 -23.74
C ALA A 198 26.94 19.90 -24.84
N SER A 199 25.86 20.65 -25.09
CA SER A 199 25.86 21.77 -26.06
C SER A 199 26.58 23.03 -25.57
N TYR A 200 26.68 23.26 -24.25
CA TYR A 200 27.45 24.40 -23.71
C TYR A 200 28.95 24.20 -23.78
N GLU A 201 29.40 22.95 -23.70
CA GLU A 201 30.82 22.59 -23.75
C GLU A 201 31.58 23.25 -24.93
N PRO A 202 31.15 23.15 -26.20
CA PRO A 202 31.82 23.85 -27.30
C PRO A 202 31.77 25.38 -27.19
N MET A 203 30.66 25.94 -26.67
CA MET A 203 30.52 27.40 -26.49
C MET A 203 31.51 27.92 -25.45
N LEU A 204 31.67 27.23 -24.32
CA LEU A 204 32.64 27.55 -23.28
C LEU A 204 34.08 27.43 -23.79
N ARG A 205 34.38 26.36 -24.55
CA ARG A 205 35.69 26.22 -25.20
C ARG A 205 35.98 27.38 -26.15
N GLN A 206 35.01 27.77 -26.99
CA GLN A 206 35.18 28.88 -27.91
C GLN A 206 35.40 30.20 -27.16
N LEU A 207 34.66 30.45 -26.08
CA LEU A 207 34.81 31.65 -25.26
C LEU A 207 36.20 31.70 -24.60
N LYS A 208 36.69 30.58 -24.09
CA LYS A 208 38.04 30.46 -23.53
C LYS A 208 39.11 30.77 -24.57
N LEU A 209 39.00 30.21 -25.78
CA LEU A 209 39.92 30.48 -26.89
C LEU A 209 39.93 31.98 -27.25
N LYS A 210 38.76 32.61 -27.35
CA LYS A 210 38.64 34.06 -27.61
C LYS A 210 39.28 34.89 -26.51
N TYR A 211 39.06 34.53 -25.25
CA TYR A 211 39.67 35.21 -24.10
C TYR A 211 41.19 35.12 -24.13
N GLU A 212 41.75 33.93 -24.36
CA GLU A 212 43.20 33.76 -24.46
C GLU A 212 43.79 34.55 -25.64
N HIS A 213 43.12 34.59 -26.79
CA HIS A 213 43.55 35.39 -27.93
C HIS A 213 43.54 36.89 -27.60
N LEU A 214 42.43 37.42 -27.07
CA LEU A 214 42.32 38.81 -26.66
C LEU A 214 43.38 39.19 -25.62
N LEU A 215 43.69 38.28 -24.69
CA LEU A 215 44.72 38.50 -23.68
C LEU A 215 46.12 38.63 -24.32
N ARG A 216 46.45 37.76 -25.29
CA ARG A 216 47.72 37.86 -26.05
C ARG A 216 47.80 39.18 -26.82
N GLU A 217 46.75 39.55 -27.55
CA GLU A 217 46.66 40.80 -28.31
C GLU A 217 46.79 42.05 -27.41
N LYS A 218 46.15 42.02 -26.22
CA LYS A 218 46.28 43.09 -25.23
C LYS A 218 47.73 43.26 -24.78
N VAL A 219 48.43 42.17 -24.51
CA VAL A 219 49.84 42.21 -24.11
C VAL A 219 50.70 42.78 -25.23
N LEU A 220 50.52 42.33 -26.48
CA LEU A 220 51.24 42.86 -27.65
C LEU A 220 51.00 44.35 -27.85
N THR A 221 49.75 44.79 -27.81
CA THR A 221 49.38 46.20 -27.94
C THR A 221 49.94 47.03 -26.78
N SER A 222 50.05 46.44 -25.58
CA SER A 222 50.68 47.12 -24.45
C SER A 222 52.16 47.35 -24.65
N LEU A 223 52.87 46.33 -25.12
CA LEU A 223 54.30 46.44 -25.44
C LEU A 223 54.55 47.48 -26.54
N GLU A 224 53.72 47.51 -27.57
CA GLU A 224 53.85 48.53 -28.64
C GLU A 224 53.60 49.94 -28.12
N ARG A 225 52.60 50.12 -27.24
CA ARG A 225 52.35 51.40 -26.59
C ARG A 225 53.55 51.83 -25.73
N ASP A 226 54.12 50.90 -24.95
CA ASP A 226 55.27 51.18 -24.09
C ASP A 226 56.51 51.53 -24.92
N ARG A 227 56.69 50.88 -26.09
CA ARG A 227 57.72 51.22 -27.08
C ARG A 227 57.56 52.65 -27.58
N VAL A 228 56.38 53.02 -28.06
CA VAL A 228 56.08 54.37 -28.56
C VAL A 228 56.20 55.43 -27.46
N VAL A 229 55.74 55.16 -26.24
CA VAL A 229 55.91 56.06 -25.09
C VAL A 229 57.39 56.24 -24.76
N GLY A 230 58.19 55.17 -24.84
CA GLY A 230 59.64 55.23 -24.69
C GLY A 230 60.31 56.11 -25.75
N GLU A 231 59.92 55.98 -27.02
CA GLU A 231 60.38 56.83 -28.12
C GLU A 231 60.01 58.31 -27.89
N ILE A 232 58.76 58.60 -27.56
CA ILE A 232 58.28 59.97 -27.25
C ILE A 232 59.06 60.56 -26.08
N THR A 233 59.25 59.79 -25.00
CA THR A 233 60.00 60.25 -23.82
C THR A 233 61.46 60.53 -24.16
N GLY A 234 62.09 59.69 -24.98
CA GLY A 234 63.45 59.90 -25.48
C GLY A 234 63.56 61.16 -26.36
N LEU A 235 62.62 61.36 -27.28
CA LEU A 235 62.55 62.57 -28.10
C LEU A 235 62.32 63.83 -27.25
N GLN A 236 61.41 63.78 -26.28
CA GLN A 236 61.13 64.88 -25.35
C GLN A 236 62.35 65.24 -24.50
N ALA A 237 63.10 64.25 -23.99
CA ALA A 237 64.34 64.48 -23.27
C ALA A 237 65.42 65.12 -24.17
N THR A 238 65.46 64.75 -25.45
CA THR A 238 66.37 65.35 -26.44
C THR A 238 65.98 66.80 -26.73
N LEU A 239 64.69 67.10 -26.91
CA LEU A 239 64.17 68.45 -27.06
C LEU A 239 64.49 69.32 -25.83
N GLN A 240 64.24 68.83 -24.62
CA GLN A 240 64.57 69.57 -23.39
C GLN A 240 66.06 69.88 -23.26
N ARG A 241 66.96 68.95 -23.66
CA ARG A 241 68.41 69.21 -23.68
C ARG A 241 68.79 70.32 -24.66
N LEU A 242 68.12 70.40 -25.81
CA LEU A 242 68.31 71.47 -26.79
C LEU A 242 67.73 72.80 -26.30
N GLU A 243 66.57 72.77 -25.63
CA GLU A 243 65.92 73.94 -25.03
C GLU A 243 66.70 74.49 -23.82
N CYS A 244 67.36 73.65 -23.02
CA CYS A 244 68.25 74.09 -21.93
C CYS A 244 69.51 74.84 -22.40
N GLY A 245 69.83 74.84 -23.69
CA GLY A 245 70.83 75.73 -24.28
C GLY A 245 70.32 77.16 -24.55
N SER A 246 69.01 77.39 -24.46
CA SER A 246 68.34 78.67 -24.73
C SER A 246 67.60 79.17 -23.49
N ASN A 247 68.32 79.88 -22.62
CA ASN A 247 67.74 80.49 -21.43
C ASN A 247 66.91 81.73 -21.82
N ILE A 248 65.58 81.59 -21.94
CA ILE A 248 64.65 82.72 -21.86
C ILE A 248 63.49 82.35 -20.93
N HIS A 249 63.50 83.00 -19.77
CA HIS A 249 62.45 83.02 -18.77
C HIS A 249 61.28 83.92 -19.22
N ILE A 250 60.04 83.41 -19.25
CA ILE A 250 58.82 84.24 -19.25
C ILE A 250 57.80 83.62 -18.27
N PRO A 251 57.22 84.42 -17.34
CA PRO A 251 56.36 83.91 -16.28
C PRO A 251 54.85 83.89 -16.63
N VAL A 252 54.21 82.82 -16.13
CA VAL A 252 52.85 82.72 -15.52
C VAL A 252 51.61 83.10 -16.33
N SER A 253 50.71 82.12 -16.46
CA SER A 253 49.30 82.26 -16.01
C SER A 253 48.72 80.89 -15.64
N ARG A 254 48.63 80.64 -14.33
CA ARG A 254 47.82 79.57 -13.73
C ARG A 254 46.35 79.92 -13.97
N ALA A 255 45.73 79.30 -14.97
CA ALA A 255 44.29 79.10 -14.97
C ALA A 255 44.00 77.83 -14.16
N GLY A 256 43.37 77.99 -13.00
CA GLY A 256 42.93 76.88 -12.17
C GLY A 256 41.87 76.06 -12.89
N HIS A 257 42.22 74.85 -13.33
CA HIS A 257 41.24 73.79 -13.54
C HIS A 257 41.28 72.86 -12.33
N ARG A 258 40.30 73.08 -11.47
CA ARG A 258 39.94 72.18 -10.37
C ARG A 258 39.42 70.91 -11.03
N CYS A 259 40.24 69.87 -11.10
CA CYS A 259 39.75 68.52 -11.37
C CYS A 259 39.00 68.07 -10.11
N GLU A 260 37.66 68.12 -10.16
CA GLU A 260 36.85 67.41 -9.20
C GLU A 260 37.12 65.92 -9.35
N ARG A 261 37.57 65.33 -8.25
CA ARG A 261 37.69 63.89 -8.09
C ARG A 261 36.28 63.39 -7.77
N ASP A 262 35.75 62.56 -8.67
CA ASP A 262 34.69 61.57 -8.49
C ASP A 262 33.54 61.87 -7.53
N GLU A 263 32.33 61.98 -8.09
CA GLU A 263 31.21 61.14 -7.63
C GLU A 263 30.35 60.71 -8.84
N ARG A 264 30.45 59.42 -9.18
CA ARG A 264 29.45 58.62 -9.94
C ARG A 264 28.77 59.31 -11.13
N LEU A 265 29.43 59.32 -12.29
CA LEU A 265 28.71 59.34 -13.57
C LEU A 265 28.64 57.90 -14.10
N GLU A 266 27.62 57.20 -13.61
CA GLU A 266 27.27 55.86 -14.07
C GLU A 266 26.96 55.92 -15.58
N GLY A 267 27.74 55.19 -16.39
CA GLY A 267 27.52 55.17 -17.84
C GLY A 267 26.16 54.56 -18.19
N PRO A 268 25.57 54.86 -19.36
CA PRO A 268 24.23 54.36 -19.73
C PRO A 268 24.10 52.83 -19.64
N SER A 269 25.18 52.10 -19.90
CA SER A 269 25.23 50.64 -19.74
C SER A 269 25.30 50.17 -18.29
N GLN A 270 25.90 50.95 -17.38
CA GLN A 270 25.98 50.63 -15.96
C GLN A 270 24.66 50.94 -15.24
N ARG A 271 23.97 52.03 -15.63
CA ARG A 271 22.63 52.36 -15.14
C ARG A 271 21.61 51.26 -15.49
N ALA A 272 21.65 50.74 -16.71
CA ALA A 272 20.77 49.65 -17.15
C ALA A 272 20.98 48.35 -16.33
N LEU A 273 22.22 48.04 -15.94
CA LEU A 273 22.52 46.89 -15.09
C LEU A 273 22.00 47.07 -13.66
N ARG A 274 22.08 48.30 -13.12
CA ARG A 274 21.58 48.64 -11.78
C ARG A 274 20.05 48.57 -11.74
N GLU A 275 19.37 49.12 -12.75
CA GLU A 275 17.91 49.07 -12.87
C GLU A 275 17.38 47.63 -13.04
N ALA A 276 18.08 46.78 -13.81
CA ALA A 276 17.72 45.36 -13.94
C ALA A 276 17.92 44.58 -12.63
N LYS A 277 18.91 44.97 -11.81
CA LYS A 277 19.15 44.36 -10.50
C LYS A 277 18.10 44.78 -9.46
N ASP A 278 17.68 46.03 -9.50
CA ASP A 278 16.63 46.56 -8.61
C ASP A 278 15.24 45.98 -8.98
N GLN A 279 14.93 45.76 -10.27
CA GLN A 279 13.70 45.06 -10.68
C GLN A 279 13.66 43.59 -10.24
N ASN A 280 14.81 42.89 -10.24
CA ASN A 280 14.90 41.51 -9.74
C ASN A 280 14.76 41.40 -8.21
N MET A 281 15.09 42.44 -7.45
CA MET A 281 14.91 42.47 -5.99
C MET A 281 13.43 42.58 -5.58
N TYR A 282 12.56 43.18 -6.41
CA TYR A 282 11.13 43.35 -6.10
C TYR A 282 10.20 42.33 -6.77
N SER A 283 10.69 41.56 -7.76
CA SER A 283 9.87 40.54 -8.44
C SER A 283 9.95 39.13 -7.81
N GLY A 284 10.89 38.92 -6.88
CA GLY A 284 11.14 37.62 -6.25
C GLY A 284 10.29 37.27 -5.03
N VAL A 285 9.40 38.16 -4.55
CA VAL A 285 8.56 37.90 -3.38
C VAL A 285 7.09 37.98 -3.77
N HIS A 286 6.51 36.83 -4.11
CA HIS A 286 5.07 36.67 -4.12
C HIS A 286 4.57 36.87 -2.67
N PRO A 287 3.53 37.70 -2.41
CA PRO A 287 2.97 37.84 -1.07
C PRO A 287 2.49 36.47 -0.56
N TYR A 288 2.92 36.10 0.65
CA TYR A 288 2.46 34.91 1.33
C TYR A 288 0.93 34.96 1.49
N ASP A 289 0.23 34.00 0.91
CA ASP A 289 -1.22 33.83 1.03
C ASP A 289 -1.52 32.88 2.22
N PRO A 290 -2.05 33.39 3.35
CA PRO A 290 -2.34 32.56 4.52
C PRO A 290 -3.41 31.48 4.29
N ALA A 291 -4.15 31.52 3.19
CA ALA A 291 -5.19 30.55 2.86
C ALA A 291 -4.65 29.22 2.27
N LYS A 292 -3.36 29.17 1.88
CA LYS A 292 -2.73 27.99 1.25
C LYS A 292 -1.78 27.23 2.18
N ASP A 293 -1.74 27.57 3.46
CA ASP A 293 -0.89 26.92 4.45
C ASP A 293 -1.41 25.50 4.79
N PRO A 294 -0.65 24.42 4.45
CA PRO A 294 -1.07 23.05 4.70
C PRO A 294 -1.10 22.68 6.20
N SER A 295 -0.60 23.55 7.09
CA SER A 295 -0.55 23.30 8.54
C SER A 295 -1.83 23.69 9.31
N LYS A 296 -2.84 24.28 8.66
CA LYS A 296 -4.10 24.74 9.30
C LYS A 296 -5.37 23.96 8.94
N GLN A 297 -5.28 22.74 8.41
CA GLN A 297 -6.47 21.88 8.36
C GLN A 297 -6.79 21.33 9.76
N MET A 298 -7.51 22.15 10.54
CA MET A 298 -8.13 21.70 11.78
C MET A 298 -9.13 20.58 11.45
N GLY A 299 -8.93 19.44 12.10
CA GLY A 299 -9.76 18.25 11.96
C GLY A 299 -11.24 18.55 12.16
N LYS A 300 -12.07 18.06 11.23
CA LYS A 300 -13.51 17.99 11.39
C LYS A 300 -13.82 17.02 12.55
N ARG A 301 -14.16 17.57 13.73
CA ARG A 301 -14.85 16.82 14.78
C ARG A 301 -16.24 16.47 14.27
N PHE A 302 -16.52 15.19 14.09
CA PHE A 302 -17.89 14.70 13.92
C PHE A 302 -18.60 14.66 15.30
N PRO A 303 -19.90 15.00 15.38
CA PRO A 303 -20.68 14.83 16.59
C PRO A 303 -20.94 13.32 16.82
N LYS A 304 -20.76 12.87 18.06
CA LYS A 304 -21.24 11.55 18.50
C LYS A 304 -22.76 11.56 18.53
N VAL A 305 -23.36 10.60 17.84
CA VAL A 305 -24.68 10.02 18.13
C VAL A 305 -24.46 8.53 18.33
#